data_AF-A0A0R3II15-F1
#
_entry.id   AF-A0A0R3II15-F1
#
_cell.length_a   1.000
_cell.length_b   1.000
_cell.length_c   1.000
_cell.angle_alpha   90.00
_cell.angle_beta   90.00
_cell.angle_gamma   90.00
#
_symmetry.space_group_name_H-M   'P 1'
#
loop_
_entity.id
_entity.type
_entity.pdbx_description
1 polymer ?
#
loop_
_entity_poly.entity_id
_entity_poly.type
_entity_poly.pdbx_seq_one_letter_code
_entity_poly.pdbx_strand_id
1 'polypeptide(L)'
;MSVENLKQSAANGSLVLHLEDGAIDNILAACVAYKQALKDLTQDAEILSTYPLGFSEGHLGSGAALAKAFQLKASGDGSSATKAFQSHIDQVDEMMDLFTALRRGYKATDAKNANSFGSHGG
;
A
#
# COMPACT_ATOMS: atom_id res chain seq x y z
N MET A 1 -6.03 18.10 2.20
CA MET A 1 -5.80 17.38 3.48
C MET A 1 -4.75 16.32 3.21
N SER A 2 -3.73 16.18 4.07
CA SER A 2 -2.73 15.10 3.97
C SER A 2 -3.25 13.80 4.61
N VAL A 3 -2.61 12.67 4.29
CA VAL A 3 -2.88 11.38 4.94
C VAL A 3 -2.65 11.45 6.46
N GLU A 4 -1.61 12.16 6.92
CA GLU A 4 -1.41 12.46 8.35
C GLU A 4 -2.62 13.12 9.02
N ASN A 5 -3.25 14.11 8.36
CA ASN A 5 -4.44 14.76 8.90
C ASN A 5 -5.62 13.79 8.99
N LEU A 6 -5.72 12.83 8.05
CA LEU A 6 -6.73 11.77 8.08
C LEU A 6 -6.46 10.78 9.21
N LYS A 7 -5.21 10.36 9.43
CA LYS A 7 -4.81 9.48 10.54
C LYS A 7 -5.14 10.09 11.90
N GLN A 8 -4.86 11.39 12.07
CA GLN A 8 -5.17 12.09 13.31
C GLN A 8 -6.68 12.23 13.54
N SER A 9 -7.45 12.50 12.48
CA SER A 9 -8.91 12.54 12.52
C SER A 9 -9.54 11.15 12.75
N ALA A 10 -8.91 10.07 12.27
CA ALA A 10 -9.34 8.71 12.58
C ALA A 10 -9.10 8.38 14.06
N ALA A 11 -7.92 8.72 14.58
CA ALA A 11 -7.52 8.39 15.95
C ALA A 11 -8.36 9.12 17.02
N ASN A 12 -8.78 10.36 16.73
CA ASN A 12 -9.64 11.13 17.64
C ASN A 12 -11.15 10.93 17.38
N GLY A 13 -11.52 10.07 16.43
CA GLY A 13 -12.91 9.75 16.08
C GLY A 13 -13.65 10.86 15.32
N SER A 14 -12.97 11.90 14.83
CA SER A 14 -13.58 12.97 14.03
C SER A 14 -13.70 12.64 12.54
N LEU A 15 -13.00 11.60 12.08
CA LEU A 15 -13.17 11.06 10.72
C LEU A 15 -14.31 10.06 10.70
N VAL A 16 -15.43 10.46 10.10
CA VAL A 16 -16.60 9.60 9.87
C VAL A 16 -16.59 9.14 8.42
N LEU A 17 -16.27 7.86 8.20
CA LEU A 17 -16.61 7.16 6.96
C LEU A 17 -17.91 6.38 7.19
N HIS A 18 -18.95 6.66 6.41
CA HIS A 18 -20.16 5.85 6.41
C HIS A 18 -19.84 4.51 5.73
N LEU A 19 -19.40 3.55 6.53
CA LEU A 19 -19.08 2.19 6.10
C LEU A 19 -20.13 1.26 6.69
N GLU A 20 -20.70 0.41 5.84
CA GLU A 20 -21.59 -0.67 6.27
C GLU A 20 -20.86 -1.62 7.23
N ASP A 21 -21.60 -2.34 8.06
CA ASP A 21 -21.01 -3.33 8.97
C ASP A 21 -20.16 -4.35 8.20
N GLY A 22 -18.90 -4.50 8.62
CA GLY A 22 -17.93 -5.37 7.95
C GLY A 22 -17.25 -4.79 6.71
N ALA A 23 -17.65 -3.61 6.22
CA ALA A 23 -17.01 -2.99 5.05
C ALA A 23 -15.52 -2.65 5.33
N ILE A 24 -15.15 -2.33 6.57
CA ILE A 24 -13.73 -2.12 6.94
C ILE A 24 -12.93 -3.41 6.78
N ASP A 25 -13.49 -4.57 7.15
CA ASP A 25 -12.80 -5.85 7.00
C ASP A 25 -12.60 -6.21 5.52
N ASN A 26 -13.60 -5.94 4.68
CA ASN A 26 -13.49 -6.09 3.23
C ASN A 26 -12.44 -5.15 2.60
N ILE A 27 -12.39 -3.88 3.04
CA ILE A 27 -11.40 -2.92 2.57
C ILE A 27 -9.99 -3.38 2.96
N LEU A 28 -9.78 -3.79 4.22
CA LEU A 28 -8.48 -4.30 4.66
C LEU A 28 -8.06 -5.54 3.88
N ALA A 29 -8.97 -6.47 3.63
CA ALA A 29 -8.71 -7.65 2.80
C ALA A 29 -8.32 -7.27 1.36
N ALA A 30 -9.02 -6.29 0.76
CA ALA A 30 -8.68 -5.77 -0.56
C ALA A 30 -7.30 -5.11 -0.60
N CYS A 31 -6.92 -4.34 0.44
CA CYS A 31 -5.58 -3.77 0.56
C CYS A 31 -4.50 -4.86 0.64
N VAL A 32 -4.74 -5.94 1.40
CA VAL A 32 -3.81 -7.09 1.47
C VAL A 32 -3.64 -7.75 0.10
N ALA A 33 -4.74 -8.04 -0.61
CA ALA A 33 -4.69 -8.64 -1.94
C ALA A 33 -3.97 -7.73 -2.95
N TYR A 34 -4.27 -6.43 -2.92
CA TYR A 34 -3.62 -5.45 -3.78
C TYR A 34 -2.11 -5.32 -3.50
N LYS A 35 -1.72 -5.29 -2.22
CA LYS A 35 -0.30 -5.30 -1.81
C LYS A 35 0.41 -6.56 -2.30
N GLN A 36 -0.25 -7.72 -2.26
CA GLN A 36 0.35 -8.95 -2.78
C GLN A 36 0.58 -8.87 -4.29
N ALA A 37 -0.41 -8.39 -5.06
CA ALA A 37 -0.25 -8.21 -6.50
C ALA A 37 0.92 -7.25 -6.84
N LEU A 38 1.12 -6.18 -6.05
CA LEU A 38 2.27 -5.29 -6.23
C LEU A 38 3.61 -5.97 -5.94
N LYS A 39 3.67 -6.88 -4.96
CA LYS A 39 4.87 -7.68 -4.69
C LYS A 39 5.19 -8.62 -5.85
N ASP A 40 4.17 -9.26 -6.41
CA ASP A 40 4.34 -10.16 -7.56
C ASP A 40 4.88 -9.37 -8.77
N LEU A 41 4.31 -8.19 -9.06
CA LEU A 41 4.82 -7.28 -10.10
C LEU A 41 6.25 -6.80 -9.83
N THR A 42 6.64 -6.65 -8.55
CA THR A 42 8.01 -6.28 -8.18
C THR A 42 8.98 -7.41 -8.54
N GLN A 43 8.62 -8.67 -8.23
CA GLN A 43 9.41 -9.83 -8.61
C GLN A 43 9.54 -9.97 -10.13
N ASP A 44 8.45 -9.76 -10.88
CA ASP A 44 8.48 -9.78 -12.34
C ASP A 44 9.43 -8.71 -12.91
N ALA A 45 9.44 -7.51 -12.33
CA ALA A 45 10.35 -6.45 -12.72
C ALA A 45 11.82 -6.77 -12.39
N GLU A 46 12.09 -7.41 -11.24
CA GLU A 46 13.42 -7.91 -10.90
C GLU A 46 13.90 -8.97 -11.89
N ILE A 47 13.05 -9.92 -12.26
CA ILE A 47 13.36 -10.93 -13.29
C ILE A 47 13.68 -10.24 -14.63
N LEU A 48 12.86 -9.28 -15.05
CA LEU A 48 13.06 -8.53 -16.29
C LEU A 48 14.40 -7.78 -16.30
N SER A 49 14.88 -7.33 -15.15
CA SER A 49 16.18 -6.65 -15.02
C SER A 49 17.39 -7.54 -15.30
N THR A 50 17.20 -8.85 -15.35
CA THR A 50 18.25 -9.84 -15.66
C THR A 50 18.06 -10.50 -17.02
N TYR A 51 16.99 -10.14 -17.73
CA TYR A 51 16.64 -10.78 -19.00
C TYR A 51 17.67 -10.44 -20.09
N PRO A 52 18.20 -11.43 -20.82
CA PRO A 52 19.09 -11.19 -21.95
C PRO A 52 18.30 -10.62 -23.12
N LEU A 53 18.68 -9.45 -23.62
CA LEU A 53 17.89 -8.72 -24.64
C LEU A 53 18.40 -8.97 -26.06
N GLY A 54 19.55 -9.61 -26.20
CA GLY A 54 20.06 -10.05 -27.50
C GLY A 54 20.71 -8.92 -28.32
N PHE A 55 21.08 -7.82 -27.68
CA PHE A 55 21.74 -6.68 -28.34
C PHE A 55 23.22 -6.92 -28.70
N SER A 56 23.67 -8.17 -28.81
CA SER A 56 25.09 -8.53 -28.96
C SER A 56 25.97 -7.99 -27.80
N GLU A 57 25.47 -8.11 -26.58
CA GLU A 57 26.03 -7.53 -25.35
C GLU A 57 27.51 -7.91 -25.10
N GLY A 58 27.94 -9.11 -25.50
CA GLY A 58 29.32 -9.58 -25.37
C GLY A 58 30.26 -9.18 -26.51
N HIS A 59 29.73 -8.59 -27.58
CA HIS A 59 30.49 -8.31 -28.81
C HIS A 59 30.48 -6.82 -29.19
N LEU A 60 29.49 -6.05 -28.73
CA LEU A 60 29.35 -4.62 -29.00
C LEU A 60 29.11 -3.86 -27.70
N GLY A 61 29.98 -2.89 -27.38
CA GLY A 61 29.81 -2.04 -26.20
C GLY A 61 28.51 -1.24 -26.20
N SER A 62 28.00 -0.85 -27.38
CA SER A 62 26.69 -0.22 -27.54
C SER A 62 25.53 -1.16 -27.21
N GLY A 63 25.68 -2.45 -27.52
CA GLY A 63 24.72 -3.49 -27.17
C GLY A 63 24.58 -3.68 -25.66
N ALA A 64 25.72 -3.77 -24.97
CA ALA A 64 25.76 -3.82 -23.51
C ALA A 64 25.15 -2.55 -22.87
N ALA A 65 25.43 -1.37 -23.43
CA ALA A 65 24.86 -0.11 -22.96
C ALA A 65 23.34 -0.06 -23.12
N LEU A 66 22.82 -0.54 -24.26
CA LEU A 66 21.38 -0.60 -24.51
C LEU A 66 20.70 -1.59 -23.56
N ALA A 67 21.25 -2.80 -23.40
CA ALA A 67 20.71 -3.79 -22.48
C ALA A 67 20.64 -3.23 -21.05
N LYS A 68 21.73 -2.61 -20.59
CA LYS A 68 21.80 -1.96 -19.28
C LYS A 68 20.71 -0.89 -19.10
N ALA A 69 20.40 -0.11 -20.14
CA ALA A 69 19.36 0.91 -20.04
C ALA A 69 17.96 0.32 -19.77
N PHE A 70 17.60 -0.78 -20.45
CA PHE A 70 16.35 -1.50 -20.19
C PHE A 70 16.33 -2.14 -18.80
N GLN A 71 17.42 -2.79 -18.40
CA GLN A 71 17.54 -3.45 -17.10
C GLN A 71 17.42 -2.46 -15.94
N LEU A 72 18.03 -1.27 -16.07
CA LEU A 72 17.89 -0.18 -15.09
C LEU A 72 16.47 0.38 -15.02
N LYS A 73 15.72 0.38 -16.13
CA LYS A 73 14.32 0.80 -16.11
C LYS A 73 13.42 -0.21 -15.41
N ALA A 74 13.77 -1.49 -15.48
CA ALA A 74 13.08 -2.56 -14.76
C ALA A 74 13.40 -2.50 -13.25
N SER A 75 14.68 -2.56 -12.86
CA SER A 75 15.10 -2.61 -11.45
C SER A 75 16.41 -1.88 -11.13
N GLY A 76 16.53 -0.61 -11.53
CA GLY A 76 17.62 0.28 -11.12
C GLY A 76 17.28 1.16 -9.91
N ASP A 77 18.30 1.85 -9.39
CA ASP A 77 18.17 2.76 -8.23
C ASP A 77 17.38 4.06 -8.51
N GLY A 78 17.17 4.39 -9.79
CA GLY A 78 16.46 5.58 -10.24
C GLY A 78 14.94 5.38 -10.37
N SER A 79 14.32 6.03 -11.35
CA SER A 79 12.90 5.86 -11.70
C SER A 79 12.65 4.52 -12.42
N SER A 80 12.78 3.44 -11.66
CA SER A 80 12.53 2.05 -12.09
C SER A 80 11.13 1.57 -11.73
N ALA A 81 10.69 0.48 -12.35
CA ALA A 81 9.42 -0.15 -12.04
C ALA A 81 9.37 -0.64 -10.58
N THR A 82 10.44 -1.30 -10.10
CA THR A 82 10.51 -1.77 -8.71
C THR A 82 10.39 -0.64 -7.69
N LYS A 83 11.00 0.53 -7.93
CA LYS A 83 10.84 1.71 -7.07
C LYS A 83 9.42 2.26 -7.08
N ALA A 84 8.77 2.29 -8.25
CA ALA A 84 7.39 2.74 -8.35
C ALA A 84 6.43 1.80 -7.61
N PHE A 85 6.59 0.48 -7.76
CA PHE A 85 5.79 -0.51 -7.04
C PHE A 85 6.04 -0.46 -5.53
N GLN A 86 7.29 -0.31 -5.09
CA GLN A 86 7.60 -0.14 -3.67
C GLN A 86 6.90 1.11 -3.10
N SER A 87 6.97 2.24 -3.80
CA SER A 87 6.27 3.45 -3.36
C SER A 87 4.74 3.25 -3.28
N HIS A 88 4.15 2.46 -4.18
CA HIS A 88 2.74 2.09 -4.08
C HIS A 88 2.45 1.16 -2.90
N ILE A 89 3.33 0.20 -2.62
CA ILE A 89 3.23 -0.67 -1.45
C ILE A 89 3.24 0.15 -0.17
N ASP A 90 4.16 1.12 -0.05
CA ASP A 90 4.27 2.00 1.11
C ASP A 90 2.97 2.80 1.32
N GLN A 91 2.39 3.32 0.24
CA GLN A 91 1.11 4.05 0.30
C GLN A 91 -0.06 3.15 0.73
N VAL A 92 -0.08 1.88 0.30
CA VAL A 92 -1.11 0.91 0.71
C VAL A 92 -0.99 0.59 2.20
N ASP A 93 0.24 0.45 2.72
CA ASP A 93 0.49 0.24 4.14
C ASP A 93 -0.01 1.42 4.99
N GLU A 94 0.27 2.65 4.57
CA GLU A 94 -0.27 3.85 5.24
C GLU A 94 -1.80 3.87 5.30
N MET A 95 -2.47 3.41 4.23
CA MET A 95 -3.92 3.35 4.16
C MET A 95 -4.48 2.22 5.05
N MET A 96 -3.80 1.07 5.11
CA MET A 96 -4.17 -0.02 6.02
C MET A 96 -4.08 0.41 7.50
N ASP A 97 -3.06 1.19 7.85
CA ASP A 97 -2.92 1.76 9.18
C ASP A 97 -4.08 2.72 9.51
N LEU A 98 -4.46 3.57 8.55
CA LEU A 98 -5.62 4.46 8.68
C LEU A 98 -6.92 3.68 8.93
N PHE A 99 -7.21 2.67 8.13
CA PHE A 99 -8.43 1.85 8.29
C PHE A 99 -8.42 1.07 9.61
N THR A 100 -7.25 0.60 10.05
CA THR A 100 -7.08 -0.05 11.35
C THR A 100 -7.34 0.92 12.50
N ALA A 101 -6.86 2.16 12.40
CA ALA A 101 -7.13 3.21 13.39
C ALA A 101 -8.62 3.56 13.47
N LEU A 102 -9.28 3.71 12.31
CA LEU A 102 -10.74 3.93 12.22
C LEU A 102 -11.53 2.82 12.90
N ARG A 103 -11.20 1.55 12.62
CA ARG A 103 -11.85 0.40 13.27
C ARG A 103 -11.77 0.45 14.79
N ARG A 104 -10.61 0.86 15.33
CA ARG A 104 -10.40 1.00 16.78
C ARG A 104 -11.22 2.17 17.34
N GLY A 105 -11.28 3.28 16.61
CA GLY A 105 -12.09 4.46 16.96
C GLY A 105 -13.58 4.11 17.08
N TYR A 106 -14.15 3.42 16.08
CA TYR A 106 -15.56 2.98 16.12
C TYR A 106 -15.85 2.09 17.33
N LYS A 107 -15.05 1.03 17.54
CA LYS A 107 -15.22 0.13 18.69
C LYS A 107 -15.14 0.84 20.04
N ALA A 108 -14.25 1.84 20.16
CA ALA A 108 -14.10 2.60 21.40
C ALA A 108 -15.31 3.52 21.67
N THR A 109 -15.85 4.16 20.63
CA THR A 109 -17.05 5.00 20.73
C THR A 109 -18.30 4.18 21.04
N ASP A 110 -18.48 3.03 20.39
CA ASP A 110 -19.60 2.13 20.66
C ASP A 110 -19.57 1.60 22.10
N ALA A 111 -18.39 1.20 22.59
CA ALA A 111 -18.22 0.75 23.98
C ALA A 111 -18.51 1.87 25.00
N LYS A 112 -18.11 3.12 24.71
CA LYS A 112 -18.41 4.28 25.58
C LYS A 112 -19.90 4.58 25.62
N ASN A 113 -20.58 4.54 24.47
CA ASN A 113 -22.03 4.76 24.38
C ASN A 113 -22.79 3.65 25.11
N ALA A 114 -22.43 2.37 24.90
CA ALA A 114 -23.04 1.24 25.61
C ALA A 114 -22.94 1.37 27.14
N ASN A 115 -21.79 1.83 27.66
CA ASN A 115 -21.58 2.06 29.08
C ASN A 115 -22.37 3.28 29.63
N SER A 116 -22.57 4.34 28.84
CA SER A 116 -23.36 5.50 29.29
C SER A 116 -24.86 5.21 29.37
N PHE A 117 -25.38 4.34 28.50
CA PHE A 117 -26.80 3.93 28.52
C PHE A 117 -27.10 2.87 29.60
N GLY A 118 -26.12 2.05 30.01
CA GLY A 118 -26.28 1.10 31.12
C GLY A 118 -26.32 1.73 32.52
N SER A 119 -25.89 2.99 32.66
CA SER A 119 -25.81 3.70 33.95
C SER A 119 -27.09 4.47 34.35
N HIS A 120 -28.11 4.54 33.49
CA HIS A 120 -29.36 5.29 33.73
C HIS A 120 -30.61 4.41 33.92
N GLY A 121 -30.44 3.11 34.17
CA GLY A 121 -31.52 2.18 34.52
C GLY A 121 -31.23 1.45 35.83
N GLY A 122 -31.41 2.14 36.96
CA GLY A 122 -31.34 1.59 38.31
C GLY A 122 -32.40 2.23 39.19
#